data_AF-A0A7Y4XTJ8-F1
#
_entry.id   AF-A0A7Y4XTJ8-F1
#
_cell.length_a   1.000
_cell.length_b   1.000
_cell.length_c   1.000
_cell.angle_alpha   90.00
_cell.angle_beta   90.00
_cell.angle_gamma   90.00
#
_symmetry.space_group_name_H-M   'P 1'
#
loop_
_entity.id
_entity.type
_entity.pdbx_description
1 polymer ?
#
loop_
_entity_poly.entity_id
_entity_poly.type
_entity_poly.pdbx_seq_one_letter_code
_entity_poly.pdbx_strand_id
1 'polypeptide(L)'
;MMNELIRLFKVIILIFCLVLVLAGATLMLRYNPKAFETVTIAEPEKPKLWEAPDIKTLSKDKEDERILYGRELISHTSDYLGPNGSVMKISNGMNCQNCHLEAGTKPFGNNFGSVASTYPKFRARSGGFESIEKRVNDCLERSLNGNATLDSLSKEMVGIVSYIKWLGKDVSKESKAAGSGFVEMVWLNRPADPAAGKKLYMMKCQICHGNSGEGQRISANSRFIYPPLWGENSFTTAAGLFRISNFSKYIVANMPNGATYDSPLLKEEEAWDIAAFVLTMPRPDKKFSQDWPKIETKPVDHPFGPYADNFSEQQHKFGPFKEILEMKNEK
;
A
#
# COMPACT_ATOMS: atom_id res chain seq x y z
N MET A 1 51.14 -25.39 -51.98
CA MET A 1 52.04 -24.31 -51.51
C MET A 1 51.37 -22.93 -51.52
N MET A 2 50.76 -22.47 -52.63
CA MET A 2 50.23 -21.10 -52.72
C MET A 2 49.09 -20.78 -51.73
N ASN A 3 48.17 -21.72 -51.48
CA ASN A 3 47.06 -21.51 -50.52
C ASN A 3 47.49 -21.49 -49.05
N GLU A 4 48.53 -22.26 -48.69
CA GLU A 4 49.14 -22.25 -47.35
C GLU A 4 49.82 -20.91 -47.07
N LEU A 5 50.53 -20.37 -48.07
CA LEU A 5 51.19 -19.06 -47.98
C LEU A 5 50.18 -17.92 -47.79
N ILE A 6 49.04 -17.96 -48.51
CA ILE A 6 47.97 -16.96 -48.40
C ILE A 6 47.29 -17.02 -47.02
N ARG A 7 47.08 -18.22 -46.46
CA ARG A 7 46.54 -18.37 -45.10
C ARG A 7 47.50 -17.81 -44.05
N LEU A 8 48.79 -18.13 -44.15
CA LEU A 8 49.80 -17.63 -43.22
C LEU A 8 49.86 -16.09 -43.27
N PHE A 9 49.81 -15.50 -44.46
CA PHE A 9 49.82 -14.04 -44.64
C PHE A 9 48.59 -13.36 -44.03
N LYS A 10 47.39 -13.95 -44.17
CA LYS A 10 46.16 -13.44 -43.53
C LYS A 10 46.22 -13.49 -42.01
N VAL A 11 46.78 -14.57 -41.45
CA VAL A 11 46.94 -14.72 -40.00
C VAL A 11 47.93 -13.67 -39.47
N ILE A 12 49.04 -13.44 -40.17
CA ILE A 12 50.02 -12.41 -39.79
C ILE A 12 49.39 -11.01 -39.82
N ILE A 13 48.59 -10.68 -40.84
CA ILE A 13 47.87 -9.41 -40.92
C ILE A 13 46.88 -9.26 -39.76
N LEU A 14 46.12 -10.30 -39.44
CA LEU A 14 45.16 -10.28 -38.32
C LEU A 14 45.85 -10.06 -36.98
N ILE A 15 46.97 -10.75 -36.74
CA ILE A 15 47.77 -10.57 -35.52
C ILE A 15 48.34 -9.15 -35.48
N PHE A 16 48.86 -8.63 -36.58
CA PHE A 16 49.39 -7.27 -36.65
C PHE A 16 48.30 -6.22 -36.40
N CYS A 17 47.11 -6.37 -36.97
CA CYS A 17 45.96 -5.50 -36.70
C CYS A 17 45.54 -5.55 -35.23
N LEU A 18 45.50 -6.75 -34.62
CA LEU A 18 45.17 -6.90 -33.21
C LEU A 18 46.20 -6.22 -32.31
N VAL A 19 47.49 -6.37 -32.61
CA VAL A 19 48.59 -5.70 -31.89
C VAL A 19 48.47 -4.18 -32.01
N LEU A 20 48.14 -3.65 -33.20
CA LEU A 20 47.92 -2.22 -33.40
C LEU A 20 46.72 -1.69 -32.62
N VAL A 21 45.61 -2.44 -32.56
CA VAL A 21 44.42 -2.07 -31.77
C VAL A 21 44.74 -2.06 -30.27
N LEU A 22 45.44 -3.08 -29.78
CA LEU A 22 45.85 -3.16 -28.38
C LEU A 22 46.88 -2.07 -28.02
N ALA A 23 47.82 -1.78 -28.91
CA ALA A 23 48.78 -0.67 -28.74
C ALA A 23 48.06 0.69 -28.74
N GLY A 24 47.06 0.89 -29.61
CA GLY A 24 46.24 2.10 -29.63
C GLY A 24 45.40 2.25 -28.36
N ALA A 25 44.77 1.18 -27.88
CA ALA A 25 44.00 1.17 -26.65
C ALA A 25 44.86 1.46 -25.42
N THR A 26 46.06 0.85 -25.34
CA THR A 26 47.00 1.12 -24.25
C THR A 26 47.56 2.54 -24.31
N LEU A 27 47.86 3.08 -25.50
CA LEU A 27 48.29 4.46 -25.66
C LEU A 27 47.18 5.45 -25.25
N MET A 28 45.92 5.18 -25.61
CA MET A 28 44.75 5.97 -25.21
C MET A 28 44.55 5.95 -23.69
N LEU A 29 44.66 4.78 -23.04
CA LEU A 29 44.58 4.67 -21.58
C LEU A 29 45.73 5.40 -20.87
N ARG A 30 46.92 5.46 -21.50
CA ARG A 30 48.09 6.16 -20.95
C ARG A 30 48.00 7.68 -21.07
N TYR A 31 47.47 8.20 -22.17
CA TYR A 31 47.32 9.64 -22.41
C TYR A 31 46.06 10.23 -21.80
N ASN A 32 45.02 9.43 -21.58
CA ASN A 32 43.73 9.89 -21.08
C ASN A 32 43.17 8.96 -19.98
N PRO A 33 43.88 8.82 -18.83
CA PRO A 33 43.45 7.93 -17.75
C PRO A 33 42.07 8.31 -17.15
N LYS A 34 41.64 9.56 -17.34
CA LYS A 34 40.32 10.05 -16.93
C LYS A 34 39.18 9.74 -17.90
N ALA A 35 39.47 9.31 -19.13
CA ALA A 35 38.42 8.97 -20.11
C ALA A 35 37.65 7.70 -19.71
N PHE A 36 38.17 6.92 -18.75
CA PHE A 36 37.54 5.77 -18.13
C PHE A 36 37.49 5.88 -16.61
N GLU A 37 37.55 7.10 -16.04
CA GLU A 37 37.04 7.28 -14.68
C GLU A 37 35.55 6.97 -14.74
N THR A 38 35.16 5.84 -14.16
CA THR A 38 33.77 5.54 -13.86
C THR A 38 33.24 6.75 -13.10
N VAL A 39 32.42 7.55 -13.76
CA VAL A 39 31.57 8.53 -13.09
C VAL A 39 30.67 7.69 -12.20
N THR A 40 31.06 7.51 -10.95
CA THR A 40 30.17 7.07 -9.89
C THR A 40 29.14 8.17 -9.77
N ILE A 41 28.07 8.05 -10.55
CA ILE A 41 26.83 8.76 -10.31
C ILE A 41 26.43 8.30 -8.91
N ALA A 42 26.64 9.16 -7.92
CA ALA A 42 26.14 8.91 -6.57
C ALA A 42 24.65 8.63 -6.71
N GLU A 43 24.23 7.43 -6.34
CA GLU A 43 22.81 7.08 -6.29
C GLU A 43 22.13 8.13 -5.40
N PRO A 44 21.05 8.79 -5.85
CA PRO A 44 20.42 9.83 -5.05
C PRO A 44 20.04 9.26 -3.68
N GLU A 45 20.51 9.92 -2.62
CA GLU A 45 20.26 9.48 -1.25
C GLU A 45 18.74 9.39 -1.04
N LYS A 46 18.26 8.18 -0.76
CA LYS A 46 16.83 7.95 -0.54
C LYS A 46 16.37 8.82 0.64
N PRO A 47 15.24 9.53 0.52
CA PRO A 47 14.78 10.41 1.58
C PRO A 47 14.58 9.62 2.87
N LYS A 48 15.08 10.14 4.00
CA LYS A 48 14.89 9.53 5.30
C LYS A 48 13.40 9.40 5.60
N LEU A 49 12.94 8.17 5.78
CA LEU A 49 11.54 7.87 6.09
C LEU A 49 11.20 8.31 7.53
N TRP A 50 9.91 8.54 7.77
CA TRP A 50 9.41 8.78 9.12
C TRP A 50 9.63 7.54 10.00
N GLU A 51 10.11 7.78 11.21
CA GLU A 51 10.27 6.78 12.26
C GLU A 51 9.26 7.09 13.37
N ALA A 52 8.52 6.08 13.81
CA ALA A 52 7.59 6.23 14.92
C ALA A 52 8.34 6.45 16.25
N PRO A 53 7.79 7.24 17.18
CA PRO A 53 8.33 7.32 18.53
C PRO A 53 8.43 5.92 19.18
N ASP A 54 9.48 5.67 19.96
CA ASP A 54 9.67 4.38 20.62
C ASP A 54 8.68 4.23 21.80
N ILE A 55 7.86 3.18 21.73
CA ILE A 55 6.85 2.87 22.77
C ILE A 55 7.48 2.68 24.17
N LYS A 56 8.76 2.33 24.24
CA LYS A 56 9.50 2.17 25.50
C LYS A 56 9.74 3.48 26.23
N THR A 57 9.57 4.63 25.58
CA THR A 57 9.71 5.93 26.26
C THR A 57 8.51 6.30 27.12
N LEU A 58 7.41 5.53 27.05
CA LEU A 58 6.21 5.77 27.84
C LEU A 58 6.41 5.29 29.29
N SER A 59 6.15 6.19 30.24
CA SER A 59 6.38 6.08 31.68
C SER A 59 5.21 5.47 32.47
N LYS A 60 4.13 5.07 31.79
CA LYS A 60 2.89 4.51 32.38
C LYS A 60 2.17 5.42 33.38
N ASP A 61 2.31 6.73 33.24
CA ASP A 61 1.36 7.64 33.87
C ASP A 61 -0.04 7.52 33.21
N LYS A 62 -1.03 8.28 33.70
CA LYS A 62 -2.40 8.20 33.18
C LYS A 62 -2.53 8.55 31.69
N GLU A 63 -1.64 9.38 31.15
CA GLU A 63 -1.64 9.76 29.74
C GLU A 63 -1.00 8.65 28.90
N ASP A 64 0.14 8.14 29.35
CA ASP A 64 0.86 7.04 28.71
C ASP A 64 0.05 5.74 28.72
N GLU A 65 -0.67 5.43 29.81
CA GLU A 65 -1.60 4.30 29.87
C GLU A 65 -2.70 4.38 28.81
N ARG A 66 -3.19 5.59 28.53
CA ARG A 66 -4.20 5.83 27.50
C ARG A 66 -3.62 5.62 26.10
N ILE A 67 -2.39 6.07 25.86
CA ILE A 67 -1.67 5.83 24.59
C ILE A 67 -1.45 4.33 24.39
N LEU A 68 -0.98 3.62 25.42
CA LEU A 68 -0.79 2.17 25.39
C LEU A 68 -2.12 1.44 25.13
N TYR A 69 -3.20 1.86 25.77
CA TYR A 69 -4.53 1.29 25.52
C TYR A 69 -5.00 1.53 24.08
N GLY A 70 -4.77 2.72 23.52
CA GLY A 70 -5.04 3.01 22.12
C GLY A 70 -4.29 2.10 21.15
N ARG A 71 -3.00 1.85 21.43
CA ARG A 71 -2.19 0.91 20.65
C ARG A 71 -2.75 -0.52 20.71
N GLU A 72 -3.20 -0.96 21.88
CA GLU A 72 -3.83 -2.27 22.05
C GLU A 72 -5.14 -2.37 21.26
N LEU A 73 -5.98 -1.34 21.25
CA LEU A 73 -7.19 -1.30 20.43
C LEU A 73 -6.89 -1.34 18.93
N ILE A 74 -5.80 -0.74 18.46
CA ILE A 74 -5.39 -0.83 17.04
C ILE A 74 -4.84 -2.22 16.69
N SER A 75 -4.03 -2.80 17.58
CA SER A 75 -3.35 -4.08 17.35
C SER A 75 -4.31 -5.28 17.48
N HIS A 76 -5.22 -5.20 18.44
CA HIS A 76 -6.09 -6.28 18.88
C HIS A 76 -7.56 -5.86 18.86
N THR A 77 -7.95 -5.03 17.89
CA THR A 77 -9.32 -4.51 17.75
C THR A 77 -10.40 -5.57 17.93
N SER A 78 -10.24 -6.76 17.35
CA SER A 78 -11.25 -7.83 17.45
C SER A 78 -11.44 -8.36 18.88
N ASP A 79 -10.41 -8.28 19.72
CA ASP A 79 -10.45 -8.76 21.11
C ASP A 79 -11.23 -7.77 22.01
N TYR A 80 -11.41 -6.52 21.57
CA TYR A 80 -12.18 -5.49 22.27
C TYR A 80 -13.53 -5.20 21.62
N LEU A 81 -13.56 -5.05 20.29
CA LEU A 81 -14.68 -4.53 19.50
C LEU A 81 -15.27 -5.55 18.52
N GLY A 82 -14.67 -6.74 18.39
CA GLY A 82 -15.10 -7.79 17.46
C GLY A 82 -16.30 -8.60 17.96
N PRO A 83 -16.68 -9.70 17.29
CA PRO A 83 -17.84 -10.51 17.66
C PRO A 83 -17.78 -11.08 19.08
N ASN A 84 -16.56 -11.37 19.56
CA ASN A 84 -16.26 -11.85 20.90
C ASN A 84 -15.54 -10.78 21.74
N GLY A 85 -15.68 -9.51 21.37
CA GLY A 85 -14.99 -8.38 21.99
C GLY A 85 -15.39 -8.20 23.46
N SER A 86 -14.40 -7.87 24.28
CA SER A 86 -14.55 -7.63 25.72
C SER A 86 -15.26 -6.31 26.08
N VAL A 87 -15.36 -5.37 25.13
CA VAL A 87 -15.92 -4.03 25.34
C VAL A 87 -17.24 -3.87 24.59
N MET A 88 -17.22 -4.08 23.28
CA MET A 88 -18.40 -3.97 22.42
C MET A 88 -18.34 -4.98 21.28
N LYS A 89 -19.48 -5.25 20.63
CA LYS A 89 -19.60 -6.16 19.48
C LYS A 89 -20.04 -5.40 18.24
N ILE A 90 -19.16 -4.53 17.76
CA ILE A 90 -19.49 -3.51 16.74
C ILE A 90 -18.66 -3.64 15.47
N SER A 91 -17.77 -4.64 15.38
CA SER A 91 -16.90 -4.86 14.24
C SER A 91 -16.79 -6.35 13.90
N ASN A 92 -16.16 -6.68 12.77
CA ASN A 92 -15.84 -8.04 12.37
C ASN A 92 -14.63 -8.59 13.12
N GLY A 93 -14.14 -9.77 12.71
CA GLY A 93 -13.02 -10.44 13.37
C GLY A 93 -11.63 -9.84 13.08
N MET A 94 -11.51 -8.78 12.27
CA MET A 94 -10.24 -8.18 11.89
C MET A 94 -9.77 -7.10 12.88
N ASN A 95 -8.51 -6.72 12.74
CA ASN A 95 -7.87 -5.66 13.52
C ASN A 95 -7.50 -4.48 12.62
N CYS A 96 -7.48 -3.26 13.16
CA CYS A 96 -6.98 -2.08 12.43
C CYS A 96 -5.59 -2.35 11.86
N GLN A 97 -4.72 -3.03 12.62
CA GLN A 97 -3.38 -3.36 12.19
C GLN A 97 -3.28 -4.29 10.97
N ASN A 98 -4.36 -4.98 10.60
CA ASN A 98 -4.37 -5.81 9.40
C ASN A 98 -4.24 -4.98 8.10
N CYS A 99 -4.52 -3.68 8.17
CA CYS A 99 -4.32 -2.72 7.07
C CYS A 99 -3.36 -1.58 7.43
N HIS A 100 -3.19 -1.30 8.72
CA HIS A 100 -2.28 -0.32 9.31
C HIS A 100 -1.12 -1.05 9.98
N LEU A 101 -0.16 -1.54 9.20
CA LEU A 101 0.83 -2.52 9.64
C LEU A 101 1.67 -2.01 10.82
N GLU A 102 2.04 -2.94 11.71
CA GLU A 102 2.77 -2.65 12.95
C GLU A 102 2.05 -1.61 13.82
N ALA A 103 0.73 -1.77 13.99
CA ALA A 103 -0.13 -0.80 14.67
C ALA A 103 -0.05 0.62 14.07
N GLY A 104 0.27 0.73 12.78
CA GLY A 104 0.37 2.00 12.07
C GLY A 104 1.72 2.69 12.20
N THR A 105 2.80 1.95 12.48
CA THR A 105 4.18 2.48 12.47
C THR A 105 4.95 2.17 11.19
N LYS A 106 4.48 1.25 10.34
CA LYS A 106 5.23 0.84 9.13
C LYS A 106 5.11 1.88 8.00
N PRO A 107 6.22 2.44 7.47
CA PRO A 107 6.22 3.24 6.25
C PRO A 107 5.59 2.48 5.08
N PHE A 108 4.75 3.17 4.29
CA PHE A 108 3.95 2.62 3.18
C PHE A 108 3.00 1.46 3.54
N GLY A 109 2.85 1.14 4.83
CA GLY A 109 1.89 0.20 5.39
C GLY A 109 0.67 0.90 5.99
N ASN A 110 0.23 2.03 5.42
CA ASN A 110 -0.76 2.96 6.00
C ASN A 110 -0.42 3.42 7.44
N ASN A 111 0.79 3.90 7.69
CA ASN A 111 1.10 4.47 9.00
C ASN A 111 0.22 5.68 9.38
N PHE A 112 0.23 5.99 10.68
CA PHE A 112 -0.48 7.12 11.26
C PHE A 112 0.36 8.39 11.41
N GLY A 113 1.64 8.39 11.00
CA GLY A 113 2.57 9.50 11.26
C GLY A 113 2.08 10.88 10.81
N SER A 114 1.37 10.96 9.68
CA SER A 114 0.82 12.24 9.18
C SER A 114 -0.51 12.67 9.83
N VAL A 115 -1.12 11.83 10.67
CA VAL A 115 -2.51 12.09 11.10
C VAL A 115 -2.58 13.27 12.05
N ALA A 116 -1.68 13.34 13.05
CA ALA A 116 -1.64 14.44 14.01
C ALA A 116 -1.41 15.81 13.35
N SER A 117 -0.56 15.85 12.31
CA SER A 117 -0.20 17.09 11.62
C SER A 117 -1.24 17.57 10.62
N THR A 118 -2.05 16.67 10.06
CA THR A 118 -2.93 16.98 8.91
C THR A 118 -4.42 17.03 9.24
N TYR A 119 -4.82 16.69 10.47
CA TYR A 119 -6.22 16.74 10.91
C TYR A 119 -6.52 17.98 11.77
N PRO A 120 -7.74 18.56 11.68
CA PRO A 120 -8.88 18.12 10.85
C PRO A 120 -8.61 18.26 9.35
N LYS A 121 -9.16 17.34 8.55
CA LYS A 121 -8.82 17.21 7.12
C LYS A 121 -10.06 17.21 6.25
N PHE A 122 -10.05 18.03 5.19
CA PHE A 122 -11.10 17.97 4.16
C PHE A 122 -11.04 16.63 3.41
N ARG A 123 -12.20 15.98 3.26
CA ARG A 123 -12.35 14.73 2.51
C ARG A 123 -13.45 14.86 1.49
N ALA A 124 -13.09 14.68 0.21
CA ALA A 124 -14.03 14.66 -0.90
C ALA A 124 -15.20 13.70 -0.71
N ARG A 125 -14.95 12.54 -0.09
CA ARG A 125 -15.99 11.53 0.19
C ARG A 125 -17.13 12.07 1.04
N SER A 126 -16.85 12.83 2.10
CA SER A 126 -17.88 13.44 2.95
C SER A 126 -18.24 14.86 2.54
N GLY A 127 -17.48 15.48 1.62
CA GLY A 127 -17.66 16.86 1.20
C GLY A 127 -17.31 17.89 2.27
N GLY A 128 -16.59 17.51 3.34
CA GLY A 128 -16.33 18.37 4.48
C GLY A 128 -15.04 18.05 5.22
N PHE A 129 -14.76 18.83 6.27
CA PHE A 129 -13.65 18.56 7.20
C PHE A 129 -14.04 17.45 8.18
N GLU A 130 -13.14 16.48 8.33
CA GLU A 130 -13.31 15.36 9.26
C GLU A 130 -12.32 15.47 10.41
N SER A 131 -12.79 15.10 11.60
CA SER A 131 -11.94 14.87 12.77
C SER A 131 -11.27 13.49 12.70
N ILE A 132 -10.35 13.21 13.62
CA ILE A 132 -9.71 11.89 13.72
C ILE A 132 -10.76 10.85 14.19
N GLU A 133 -11.62 11.23 15.13
CA GLU A 133 -12.70 10.41 15.68
C GLU A 133 -13.66 9.95 14.57
N LYS A 134 -14.12 10.90 13.73
CA LYS A 134 -14.95 10.55 12.57
C LYS A 134 -14.21 9.58 11.65
N ARG A 135 -12.93 9.83 11.37
CA ARG A 135 -12.15 8.96 10.48
C ARG A 135 -12.00 7.54 11.03
N VAL A 136 -11.85 7.38 12.35
CA VAL A 136 -11.81 6.08 13.04
C VAL A 136 -13.16 5.39 12.92
N ASN A 137 -14.27 6.09 13.15
CA ASN A 137 -15.62 5.54 12.99
C ASN A 137 -15.92 5.12 11.54
N ASP A 138 -15.53 5.91 10.54
CA ASP A 138 -15.63 5.51 9.13
C ASP A 138 -14.83 4.23 8.84
N CYS A 139 -13.69 4.04 9.51
CA CYS A 139 -12.91 2.79 9.41
C CYS A 139 -13.65 1.59 10.01
N LEU A 140 -14.25 1.75 11.20
CA LEU A 140 -15.04 0.71 11.85
C LEU A 140 -16.18 0.24 10.93
N GLU A 141 -16.98 1.17 10.42
CA GLU A 141 -18.14 0.85 9.60
C GLU A 141 -17.78 0.17 8.27
N ARG A 142 -16.69 0.65 7.63
CA ARG A 142 -16.36 0.29 6.24
C ARG A 142 -15.31 -0.81 6.15
N SER A 143 -14.21 -0.67 6.89
CA SER A 143 -13.08 -1.61 6.82
C SER A 143 -13.29 -2.81 7.74
N LEU A 144 -13.93 -2.59 8.89
CA LEU A 144 -14.22 -3.65 9.86
C LEU A 144 -15.69 -4.10 9.84
N ASN A 145 -16.43 -3.76 8.78
CA ASN A 145 -17.83 -4.14 8.58
C ASN A 145 -18.74 -3.82 9.79
N GLY A 146 -18.45 -2.78 10.55
CA GLY A 146 -19.16 -2.46 11.78
C GLY A 146 -20.57 -1.91 11.59
N ASN A 147 -21.48 -2.23 12.50
CA ASN A 147 -22.88 -1.78 12.50
C ASN A 147 -23.17 -0.62 13.46
N ALA A 148 -22.16 -0.21 14.22
CA ALA A 148 -22.21 0.91 15.15
C ALA A 148 -20.85 1.58 15.25
N THR A 149 -20.85 2.78 15.80
CA THR A 149 -19.68 3.63 15.99
C THR A 149 -19.37 3.80 17.46
N LEU A 150 -18.14 4.23 17.77
CA LEU A 150 -17.77 4.60 19.12
C LEU A 150 -18.20 6.05 19.38
N ASP A 151 -18.69 6.30 20.59
CA ASP A 151 -18.89 7.66 21.08
C ASP A 151 -17.54 8.41 21.08
N SER A 152 -17.53 9.68 20.67
CA SER A 152 -16.29 10.45 20.52
C SER A 152 -15.56 10.68 21.85
N LEU A 153 -16.28 10.60 22.98
CA LEU A 153 -15.77 10.73 24.35
C LEU A 153 -15.60 9.38 25.05
N SER A 154 -15.92 8.26 24.39
CA SER A 154 -15.68 6.92 24.92
C SER A 154 -14.21 6.71 25.25
N LYS A 155 -13.93 5.89 26.26
CA LYS A 155 -12.56 5.55 26.67
C LYS A 155 -11.77 4.97 25.50
N GLU A 156 -12.43 4.16 24.67
CA GLU A 156 -11.86 3.47 23.51
C GLU A 156 -11.46 4.46 22.42
N MET A 157 -12.36 5.36 22.02
CA MET A 157 -12.06 6.39 21.02
C MET A 157 -10.96 7.33 21.51
N VAL A 158 -11.06 7.81 22.76
CA VAL A 158 -10.05 8.68 23.37
C VAL A 158 -8.68 7.98 23.42
N GLY A 159 -8.62 6.68 23.72
CA GLY A 159 -7.41 5.87 23.64
C GLY A 159 -6.82 5.84 22.23
N ILE A 160 -7.62 5.42 21.23
CA ILE A 160 -7.21 5.32 19.83
C ILE A 160 -6.66 6.67 19.32
N VAL A 161 -7.39 7.76 19.56
CA VAL A 161 -6.97 9.10 19.11
C VAL A 161 -5.70 9.56 19.81
N SER A 162 -5.55 9.28 21.11
CA SER A 162 -4.33 9.63 21.84
C SER A 162 -3.10 8.91 21.28
N TYR A 163 -3.23 7.63 20.97
CA TYR A 163 -2.17 6.86 20.33
C TYR A 163 -1.80 7.40 18.94
N ILE A 164 -2.81 7.65 18.09
CA ILE A 164 -2.60 8.21 16.74
C ILE A 164 -1.93 9.59 16.80
N LYS A 165 -2.34 10.45 17.74
CA LYS A 165 -1.72 11.77 17.94
C LYS A 165 -0.28 11.64 18.42
N TRP A 166 -0.02 10.75 19.37
CA TRP A 166 1.32 10.49 19.89
C TRP A 166 2.29 10.02 18.80
N LEU A 167 1.85 9.14 17.90
CA LEU A 167 2.69 8.69 16.77
C LEU A 167 3.16 9.84 15.87
N GLY A 168 2.30 10.83 15.64
CA GLY A 168 2.61 11.97 14.77
C GLY A 168 3.13 13.21 15.50
N LYS A 169 3.45 13.13 16.80
CA LYS A 169 3.74 14.30 17.65
C LYS A 169 4.91 15.17 17.16
N ASP A 170 5.88 14.54 16.51
CA ASP A 170 7.11 15.19 16.03
C ASP A 170 7.03 15.60 14.55
N VAL A 171 5.89 15.36 13.89
CA VAL A 171 5.65 15.80 12.51
C VAL A 171 5.10 17.22 12.53
N SER A 172 5.78 18.14 11.85
CA SER A 172 5.36 19.54 11.76
C SER A 172 3.93 19.68 11.24
N LYS A 173 3.18 20.63 11.82
CA LYS A 173 1.80 20.92 11.42
C LYS A 173 1.71 21.13 9.90
N GLU A 174 0.63 20.63 9.29
CA GLU A 174 0.36 20.69 7.85
C GLU A 174 1.38 19.95 6.96
N SER A 175 2.34 19.22 7.55
CA SER A 175 3.33 18.42 6.82
C SER A 175 2.96 16.94 6.78
N LYS A 176 3.42 16.23 5.75
CA LYS A 176 3.26 14.77 5.65
C LYS A 176 4.53 14.08 6.16
N ALA A 177 4.36 13.05 6.97
CA ALA A 177 5.43 12.11 7.29
C ALA A 177 5.93 11.42 6.00
N ALA A 178 7.25 11.34 5.82
CA ALA A 178 7.86 10.60 4.74
C ALA A 178 7.47 9.11 4.83
N GLY A 179 7.01 8.53 3.72
CA GLY A 179 6.47 7.17 3.71
C GLY A 179 5.02 7.04 4.21
N SER A 180 4.27 8.14 4.37
CA SER A 180 2.88 8.06 4.78
C SER A 180 1.93 7.62 3.65
N GLY A 181 0.93 6.81 3.99
CA GLY A 181 -0.03 6.27 3.03
C GLY A 181 0.52 5.07 2.26
N PHE A 182 0.43 5.12 0.94
CA PHE A 182 0.84 4.07 0.02
C PHE A 182 2.03 4.53 -0.84
N VAL A 183 2.79 3.59 -1.38
CA VAL A 183 3.77 3.90 -2.44
C VAL A 183 3.09 4.52 -3.64
N GLU A 184 3.85 5.30 -4.41
CA GLU A 184 3.44 5.64 -5.76
C GLU A 184 3.62 4.43 -6.68
N MET A 185 2.75 4.33 -7.68
CA MET A 185 2.67 3.20 -8.60
C MET A 185 2.17 3.73 -9.93
N VAL A 186 2.69 3.17 -11.03
CA VAL A 186 2.27 3.58 -12.36
C VAL A 186 0.88 3.02 -12.65
N TRP A 187 0.03 3.84 -13.30
CA TRP A 187 -1.28 3.40 -13.74
C TRP A 187 -1.14 2.37 -14.87
N LEU A 188 -1.90 1.28 -14.75
CA LEU A 188 -1.89 0.22 -15.74
C LEU A 188 -2.45 0.72 -17.09
N ASN A 189 -1.70 0.45 -18.17
CA ASN A 189 -2.08 0.82 -19.55
C ASN A 189 -3.01 -0.21 -20.22
N ARG A 190 -3.37 -1.26 -19.49
CA ARG A 190 -4.34 -2.30 -19.84
C ARG A 190 -5.34 -2.47 -18.70
N PRO A 191 -6.47 -3.17 -18.90
CA PRO A 191 -7.24 -3.67 -17.77
C PRO A 191 -6.39 -4.62 -16.90
N ALA A 192 -6.58 -4.55 -15.58
CA ALA A 192 -6.08 -5.55 -14.66
C ALA A 192 -6.82 -6.88 -14.90
N ASP A 193 -6.10 -8.00 -14.82
CA ASP A 193 -6.58 -9.34 -15.21
C ASP A 193 -6.85 -10.21 -13.97
N PRO A 194 -8.13 -10.41 -13.58
CA PRO A 194 -8.48 -11.28 -12.46
C PRO A 194 -8.07 -12.75 -12.64
N ALA A 195 -7.98 -13.25 -13.88
CA ALA A 195 -7.60 -14.64 -14.14
C ALA A 195 -6.08 -14.85 -13.94
N ALA A 196 -5.26 -13.89 -14.37
CA ALA A 196 -3.83 -13.85 -14.02
C ALA A 196 -3.64 -13.69 -12.51
N GLY A 197 -4.40 -12.78 -11.89
CA GLY A 197 -4.42 -12.56 -10.45
C GLY A 197 -4.73 -13.80 -9.62
N LYS A 198 -5.70 -14.61 -10.08
CA LYS A 198 -6.05 -15.89 -9.42
C LYS A 198 -4.84 -16.84 -9.36
N LYS A 199 -4.10 -16.97 -10.46
CA LYS A 199 -2.91 -17.84 -10.51
C LYS A 199 -1.85 -17.34 -9.54
N LEU A 200 -1.60 -16.03 -9.53
CA LEU A 200 -0.65 -15.39 -8.60
C LEU A 200 -1.07 -15.58 -7.14
N TYR A 201 -2.35 -15.40 -6.83
CA TYR A 201 -2.91 -15.62 -5.50
C TYR A 201 -2.65 -17.06 -5.00
N MET A 202 -2.94 -18.05 -5.85
CA MET A 202 -2.69 -19.46 -5.53
C MET A 202 -1.19 -19.75 -5.31
N MET A 203 -0.30 -19.08 -6.03
CA MET A 203 1.14 -19.30 -5.87
C MET A 203 1.74 -18.58 -4.65
N LYS A 204 1.24 -17.39 -4.33
CA LYS A 204 1.96 -16.45 -3.43
C LYS A 204 1.18 -16.02 -2.19
N CYS A 205 -0.15 -16.20 -2.15
CA CYS A 205 -1.00 -15.61 -1.12
C CYS A 205 -1.81 -16.64 -0.33
N GLN A 206 -2.27 -17.72 -0.98
CA GLN A 206 -3.18 -18.70 -0.35
C GLN A 206 -2.60 -19.41 0.88
N ILE A 207 -1.27 -19.52 0.97
CA ILE A 207 -0.59 -20.17 2.11
C ILE A 207 -0.90 -19.47 3.44
N CYS A 208 -1.16 -18.16 3.41
CA CYS A 208 -1.53 -17.39 4.59
C CYS A 208 -3.03 -17.04 4.60
N HIS A 209 -3.58 -16.63 3.45
CA HIS A 209 -4.96 -16.12 3.37
C HIS A 209 -6.01 -17.19 3.08
N GLY A 210 -5.61 -18.45 2.89
CA GLY A 210 -6.51 -19.57 2.60
C GLY A 210 -6.85 -19.70 1.12
N ASN A 211 -7.28 -20.88 0.69
CA ASN A 211 -7.67 -21.13 -0.71
C ASN A 211 -8.94 -20.36 -1.10
N SER A 212 -9.78 -20.03 -0.12
CA SER A 212 -11.03 -19.26 -0.29
C SER A 212 -10.95 -17.89 0.37
N GLY A 213 -9.74 -17.35 0.60
CA GLY A 213 -9.53 -16.01 1.15
C GLY A 213 -10.06 -15.80 2.57
N GLU A 214 -10.36 -16.88 3.28
CA GLU A 214 -10.99 -16.93 4.60
C GLU A 214 -10.05 -16.48 5.73
N GLY A 215 -8.76 -16.32 5.44
CA GLY A 215 -7.73 -16.01 6.42
C GLY A 215 -7.43 -17.19 7.35
N GLN A 216 -6.69 -16.92 8.42
CA GLN A 216 -6.33 -17.93 9.42
C GLN A 216 -6.55 -17.37 10.82
N ARG A 217 -7.19 -18.15 11.71
CA ARG A 217 -7.36 -17.83 13.13
C ARG A 217 -6.46 -18.71 14.01
N ILE A 218 -6.17 -18.25 15.23
CA ILE A 218 -5.49 -19.06 16.26
C ILE A 218 -6.42 -20.19 16.73
N SER A 219 -7.70 -19.88 16.94
CA SER A 219 -8.77 -20.82 17.25
C SER A 219 -10.12 -20.33 16.70
N ALA A 220 -11.15 -21.17 16.71
CA ALA A 220 -12.44 -20.88 16.09
C ALA A 220 -13.06 -19.51 16.49
N ASN A 221 -12.80 -19.06 17.72
CA ASN A 221 -13.37 -17.84 18.29
C ASN A 221 -12.33 -16.73 18.56
N SER A 222 -11.09 -16.89 18.10
CA SER A 222 -10.02 -15.89 18.31
C SER A 222 -9.91 -14.89 17.15
N ARG A 223 -9.10 -13.85 17.36
CA ARG A 223 -8.59 -12.98 16.28
C ARG A 223 -7.95 -13.75 15.12
N PHE A 224 -7.93 -13.12 13.95
CA PHE A 224 -7.17 -13.58 12.80
C PHE A 224 -5.66 -13.35 12.99
N ILE A 225 -4.86 -14.36 12.67
CA ILE A 225 -3.42 -14.26 12.43
C ILE A 225 -3.19 -13.62 11.06
N TYR A 226 -3.85 -14.18 10.04
CA TYR A 226 -3.91 -13.63 8.69
C TYR A 226 -5.35 -13.21 8.39
N PRO A 227 -5.58 -11.95 7.99
CA PRO A 227 -6.93 -11.45 7.80
C PRO A 227 -7.61 -12.11 6.58
N PRO A 228 -8.94 -12.27 6.61
CA PRO A 228 -9.71 -12.65 5.44
C PRO A 228 -9.66 -11.55 4.39
N LEU A 229 -9.38 -11.92 3.14
CA LEU A 229 -9.34 -10.97 2.03
C LEU A 229 -10.70 -10.75 1.38
N TRP A 230 -11.64 -11.69 1.55
CA TRP A 230 -13.03 -11.60 1.12
C TRP A 230 -13.93 -12.48 1.99
N GLY A 231 -15.22 -12.58 1.66
CA GLY A 231 -16.25 -13.22 2.46
C GLY A 231 -16.77 -12.34 3.60
N GLU A 232 -17.74 -12.86 4.36
CA GLU A 232 -18.50 -12.13 5.40
C GLU A 232 -17.63 -11.48 6.48
N ASN A 233 -16.46 -12.05 6.75
CA ASN A 233 -15.54 -11.57 7.77
C ASN A 233 -14.54 -10.50 7.28
N SER A 234 -14.55 -10.15 5.99
CA SER A 234 -13.61 -9.21 5.40
C SER A 234 -14.13 -7.77 5.37
N PHE A 235 -13.36 -6.87 4.77
CA PHE A 235 -13.73 -5.48 4.56
C PHE A 235 -14.84 -5.36 3.51
N THR A 236 -15.65 -4.31 3.65
CA THR A 236 -16.82 -4.09 2.81
C THR A 236 -16.49 -3.45 1.46
N THR A 237 -17.46 -3.41 0.56
CA THR A 237 -17.39 -2.64 -0.70
C THR A 237 -17.16 -1.13 -0.50
N ALA A 238 -17.44 -0.60 0.69
CA ALA A 238 -17.24 0.82 1.03
C ALA A 238 -15.83 1.15 1.55
N ALA A 239 -14.99 0.14 1.78
CA ALA A 239 -13.65 0.31 2.34
C ALA A 239 -12.72 1.03 1.36
N GLY A 240 -11.75 1.79 1.89
CA GLY A 240 -10.73 2.45 1.06
C GLY A 240 -9.88 1.48 0.23
N LEU A 241 -9.67 0.25 0.73
CA LEU A 241 -8.95 -0.82 0.04
C LEU A 241 -9.81 -1.59 -0.98
N PHE A 242 -11.11 -1.30 -1.09
CA PHE A 242 -11.91 -1.87 -2.18
C PHE A 242 -11.64 -1.19 -3.54
N ARG A 243 -10.85 -0.11 -3.54
CA ARG A 243 -10.35 0.55 -4.75
C ARG A 243 -9.08 -0.13 -5.22
N ILE A 244 -9.05 -0.50 -6.50
CA ILE A 244 -7.98 -1.35 -7.06
C ILE A 244 -6.61 -0.69 -6.98
N SER A 245 -6.49 0.64 -7.17
CA SER A 245 -5.17 1.29 -7.08
C SER A 245 -4.62 1.25 -5.66
N ASN A 246 -5.47 1.54 -4.66
CA ASN A 246 -5.11 1.49 -3.25
C ASN A 246 -4.66 0.08 -2.85
N PHE A 247 -5.40 -0.95 -3.28
CA PHE A 247 -5.09 -2.33 -2.91
C PHE A 247 -3.82 -2.83 -3.60
N SER A 248 -3.62 -2.49 -4.87
CA SER A 248 -2.39 -2.82 -5.62
C SER A 248 -1.16 -2.18 -4.99
N LYS A 249 -1.24 -0.89 -4.64
CA LYS A 249 -0.16 -0.18 -3.93
C LYS A 249 0.13 -0.78 -2.55
N TYR A 250 -0.91 -1.22 -1.84
CA TYR A 250 -0.72 -1.93 -0.57
C TYR A 250 0.00 -3.27 -0.77
N ILE A 251 -0.41 -4.05 -1.77
CA ILE A 251 0.14 -5.36 -2.09
C ILE A 251 1.63 -5.23 -2.45
N VAL A 252 2.00 -4.38 -3.40
CA VAL A 252 3.39 -4.34 -3.89
C VAL A 252 4.40 -4.01 -2.78
N ALA A 253 4.02 -3.12 -1.86
CA ALA A 253 4.92 -2.62 -0.82
C ALA A 253 4.96 -3.50 0.43
N ASN A 254 3.98 -4.38 0.62
CA ASN A 254 3.79 -5.08 1.90
C ASN A 254 3.49 -6.58 1.78
N MET A 255 3.24 -7.09 0.57
CA MET A 255 2.85 -8.47 0.33
C MET A 255 3.66 -9.11 -0.82
N PRO A 256 3.94 -10.42 -0.75
CA PRO A 256 3.76 -11.32 0.40
C PRO A 256 4.59 -10.91 1.62
N ASN A 257 4.36 -11.57 2.76
CA ASN A 257 5.11 -11.27 3.99
C ASN A 257 6.62 -11.32 3.75
N GLY A 258 7.35 -10.31 4.24
CA GLY A 258 8.76 -10.09 3.93
C GLY A 258 9.01 -9.04 2.82
N ALA A 259 7.99 -8.65 2.05
CA ALA A 259 8.09 -7.52 1.13
C ALA A 259 8.20 -6.18 1.87
N THR A 260 9.03 -5.31 1.31
CA THR A 260 9.14 -3.89 1.67
C THR A 260 9.02 -3.04 0.41
N TYR A 261 8.78 -1.73 0.58
CA TYR A 261 8.66 -0.79 -0.55
C TYR A 261 9.94 -0.71 -1.42
N ASP A 262 11.10 -0.95 -0.82
CA ASP A 262 12.42 -0.89 -1.45
C ASP A 262 12.96 -2.27 -1.87
N SER A 263 12.29 -3.35 -1.46
CA SER A 263 12.55 -4.72 -1.90
C SER A 263 11.23 -5.46 -2.15
N PRO A 264 10.44 -5.04 -3.15
CA PRO A 264 9.16 -5.67 -3.47
C PRO A 264 9.37 -7.09 -3.98
N LEU A 265 8.47 -8.00 -3.60
CA LEU A 265 8.48 -9.42 -4.01
C LEU A 265 7.54 -9.71 -5.20
N LEU A 266 6.89 -8.66 -5.71
CA LEU A 266 5.96 -8.67 -6.82
C LEU A 266 6.32 -7.53 -7.77
N LYS A 267 6.08 -7.75 -9.06
CA LYS A 267 6.01 -6.64 -10.03
C LYS A 267 4.73 -5.84 -9.79
N GLU A 268 4.72 -4.57 -10.18
CA GLU A 268 3.53 -3.72 -10.04
C GLU A 268 2.32 -4.32 -10.77
N GLU A 269 2.50 -4.85 -11.97
CA GLU A 269 1.44 -5.48 -12.76
C GLU A 269 0.89 -6.74 -12.10
N GLU A 270 1.75 -7.53 -11.43
CA GLU A 270 1.29 -8.69 -10.65
C GLU A 270 0.43 -8.25 -9.47
N ALA A 271 0.78 -7.13 -8.81
CA ALA A 271 -0.02 -6.58 -7.73
C ALA A 271 -1.39 -6.07 -8.22
N TRP A 272 -1.45 -5.43 -9.39
CA TRP A 272 -2.69 -5.05 -10.05
C TRP A 272 -3.60 -6.25 -10.35
N ASP A 273 -3.04 -7.31 -10.92
CA ASP A 273 -3.80 -8.50 -11.28
C ASP A 273 -4.29 -9.24 -10.03
N ILE A 274 -3.46 -9.40 -9.00
CA ILE A 274 -3.88 -9.96 -7.68
C ILE A 274 -5.01 -9.12 -7.08
N ALA A 275 -4.88 -7.79 -7.08
CA ALA A 275 -5.91 -6.91 -6.58
C ALA A 275 -7.23 -7.10 -7.35
N ALA A 276 -7.17 -7.18 -8.68
CA ALA A 276 -8.33 -7.43 -9.52
C ALA A 276 -9.04 -8.75 -9.15
N PHE A 277 -8.28 -9.83 -8.95
CA PHE A 277 -8.84 -11.10 -8.50
C PHE A 277 -9.55 -10.96 -7.14
N VAL A 278 -8.85 -10.47 -6.12
CA VAL A 278 -9.41 -10.36 -4.76
C VAL A 278 -10.65 -9.46 -4.69
N LEU A 279 -10.69 -8.39 -5.49
CA LEU A 279 -11.79 -7.42 -5.53
C LEU A 279 -12.98 -7.87 -6.40
N THR A 280 -12.88 -9.01 -7.11
CA THR A 280 -14.04 -9.70 -7.71
C THR A 280 -14.73 -10.66 -6.75
N MET A 281 -14.07 -11.05 -5.66
CA MET A 281 -14.62 -12.03 -4.71
C MET A 281 -15.75 -11.44 -3.86
N PRO A 282 -16.78 -12.24 -3.49
CA PRO A 282 -17.90 -11.81 -2.67
C PRO A 282 -17.46 -11.28 -1.30
N ARG A 283 -18.10 -10.21 -0.83
CA ARG A 283 -17.86 -9.57 0.48
C ARG A 283 -19.08 -8.73 0.88
N PRO A 284 -19.19 -8.28 2.13
CA PRO A 284 -20.31 -7.46 2.56
C PRO A 284 -20.44 -6.17 1.73
N ASP A 285 -21.64 -5.93 1.20
CA ASP A 285 -21.97 -4.69 0.50
C ASP A 285 -22.47 -3.63 1.48
N LYS A 286 -21.85 -2.45 1.47
CA LYS A 286 -22.31 -1.29 2.24
C LYS A 286 -22.34 -0.05 1.38
N LYS A 287 -23.42 0.70 1.49
CA LYS A 287 -23.64 1.96 0.75
C LYS A 287 -23.94 3.07 1.72
N PHE A 288 -23.38 4.24 1.45
CA PHE A 288 -23.57 5.45 2.23
C PHE A 288 -24.06 6.52 1.25
N SER A 289 -25.34 6.91 1.35
CA SER A 289 -25.97 7.82 0.38
C SER A 289 -25.36 9.22 0.36
N GLN A 290 -24.64 9.60 1.41
CA GLN A 290 -23.96 10.89 1.53
C GLN A 290 -22.53 10.87 0.96
N ASP A 291 -22.05 9.72 0.47
CA ASP A 291 -20.72 9.63 -0.13
C ASP A 291 -20.66 10.35 -1.47
N TRP A 292 -19.59 11.11 -1.67
CA TRP A 292 -19.29 11.83 -2.91
C TRP A 292 -20.37 12.85 -3.28
N PRO A 293 -20.69 13.83 -2.40
CA PRO A 293 -21.70 14.85 -2.69
C PRO A 293 -21.37 15.68 -3.94
N LYS A 294 -20.08 15.73 -4.31
CA LYS A 294 -19.57 16.24 -5.58
C LYS A 294 -19.01 15.09 -6.41
N ILE A 295 -19.77 14.62 -7.40
CA ILE A 295 -19.47 13.39 -8.11
C ILE A 295 -18.15 13.44 -8.88
N GLU A 296 -17.75 14.62 -9.35
CA GLU A 296 -16.47 14.92 -10.00
C GLU A 296 -15.25 14.66 -9.10
N THR A 297 -15.43 14.68 -7.78
CA THR A 297 -14.36 14.43 -6.81
C THR A 297 -14.14 12.94 -6.56
N LYS A 298 -15.03 12.07 -7.06
CA LYS A 298 -14.91 10.62 -6.97
C LYS A 298 -13.59 10.15 -7.62
N PRO A 299 -12.83 9.22 -6.99
CA PRO A 299 -11.61 8.71 -7.57
C PRO A 299 -11.84 8.01 -8.90
N VAL A 300 -10.85 8.08 -9.80
CA VAL A 300 -10.90 7.44 -11.13
C VAL A 300 -11.08 5.92 -11.05
N ASP A 301 -10.70 5.31 -9.93
CA ASP A 301 -10.77 3.87 -9.70
C ASP A 301 -11.88 3.48 -8.71
N HIS A 302 -12.86 4.37 -8.48
CA HIS A 302 -14.00 4.03 -7.64
C HIS A 302 -14.93 3.09 -8.42
N PRO A 303 -15.24 1.89 -7.92
CA PRO A 303 -15.84 0.84 -8.75
C PRO A 303 -17.35 0.96 -8.96
N PHE A 304 -18.00 1.99 -8.40
CA PHE A 304 -19.46 2.16 -8.45
C PHE A 304 -19.87 3.55 -8.94
N GLY A 305 -20.85 3.59 -9.83
CA GLY A 305 -21.45 4.82 -10.35
C GLY A 305 -22.28 5.58 -9.30
N PRO A 306 -22.90 6.71 -9.68
CA PRO A 306 -22.72 7.40 -10.97
C PRO A 306 -21.34 8.04 -11.12
N TYR A 307 -20.97 8.47 -12.32
CA TYR A 307 -19.69 9.15 -12.62
C TYR A 307 -19.92 10.50 -13.30
N ALA A 308 -18.90 11.36 -13.31
CA ALA A 308 -18.93 12.65 -14.02
C ALA A 308 -18.54 12.54 -15.50
N ASP A 309 -18.34 11.30 -15.96
CA ASP A 309 -17.88 10.89 -17.27
C ASP A 309 -18.78 9.76 -17.80
N ASN A 310 -18.45 9.25 -18.98
CA ASN A 310 -19.22 8.21 -19.66
C ASN A 310 -18.55 6.82 -19.60
N PHE A 311 -17.54 6.64 -18.76
CA PHE A 311 -16.85 5.35 -18.64
C PHE A 311 -17.69 4.36 -17.82
N SER A 312 -17.57 3.08 -18.16
CA SER A 312 -18.31 2.01 -17.48
C SER A 312 -17.76 1.71 -16.09
N GLU A 313 -18.57 1.11 -15.20
CA GLU A 313 -18.08 0.59 -13.91
C GLU A 313 -16.94 -0.41 -14.10
N GLN A 314 -16.97 -1.20 -15.17
CA GLN A 314 -15.91 -2.15 -15.50
C GLN A 314 -14.57 -1.43 -15.76
N GLN A 315 -14.61 -0.31 -16.51
CA GLN A 315 -13.42 0.51 -16.77
C GLN A 315 -12.92 1.20 -15.50
N HIS A 316 -13.82 1.75 -14.66
CA HIS A 316 -13.41 2.31 -13.36
C HIS A 316 -12.89 1.25 -12.40
N LYS A 317 -13.36 -0.01 -12.49
CA LYS A 317 -12.94 -1.07 -11.59
C LYS A 317 -11.61 -1.72 -11.99
N PHE A 318 -11.32 -1.86 -13.28
CA PHE A 318 -10.14 -2.60 -13.75
C PHE A 318 -9.24 -1.84 -14.74
N GLY A 319 -9.67 -0.69 -15.26
CA GLY A 319 -8.96 0.06 -16.28
C GLY A 319 -9.27 -0.41 -17.71
N PRO A 320 -8.48 0.03 -18.71
CA PRO A 320 -7.31 0.91 -18.56
C PRO A 320 -7.72 2.28 -18.02
N PHE A 321 -6.85 2.90 -17.22
CA PHE A 321 -7.17 4.15 -16.51
C PHE A 321 -6.77 5.42 -17.27
N LYS A 322 -5.96 5.28 -18.31
CA LYS A 322 -5.35 6.41 -19.03
C LYS A 322 -6.39 7.43 -19.52
N GLU A 323 -7.41 6.97 -20.25
CA GLU A 323 -8.45 7.84 -20.82
C GLU A 323 -9.29 8.52 -19.73
N ILE A 324 -9.57 7.82 -18.62
CA ILE A 324 -10.28 8.36 -17.46
C ILE A 324 -9.46 9.48 -16.79
N LEU A 325 -8.15 9.27 -16.66
CA LEU A 325 -7.22 10.25 -16.09
C LEU A 325 -7.07 11.49 -16.96
N GLU A 326 -6.95 11.31 -18.28
CA GLU A 326 -6.84 12.41 -19.25
C GLU A 326 -8.10 13.29 -19.20
N MET A 327 -9.30 12.70 -19.27
CA MET A 327 -10.55 13.45 -19.17
C MET A 327 -10.71 14.19 -17.83
N LYS A 328 -10.16 13.65 -16.74
CA LYS A 328 -10.22 14.28 -15.42
C LYS A 328 -9.25 15.46 -15.29
N ASN A 329 -8.11 15.44 -15.98
CA ASN A 329 -7.10 16.50 -15.93
C ASN A 329 -7.43 17.68 -16.87
N GLU A 330 -8.33 17.50 -17.83
CA GLU A 330 -8.80 18.54 -18.75
C GLU A 330 -9.88 19.46 -18.15
N LYS A 331 -10.41 19.14 -16.96
CA LYS A 331 -11.46 19.89 -16.25
C LYS A 331 -10.91 20.63 -15.03
#